data_AF-A0A137S9Y1-F1
#
_entry.id   AF-A0A137S9Y1-F1
#
_cell.length_a   1.000
_cell.length_b   1.000
_cell.length_c   1.000
_cell.angle_alpha   90.00
_cell.angle_beta   90.00
_cell.angle_gamma   90.00
#
_symmetry.space_group_name_H-M   'P 1'
#
loop_
_entity.id
_entity.type
_entity.pdbx_description
1 polymer ?
#
loop_
_entity_poly.entity_id
_entity_poly.type
_entity_poly.pdbx_seq_one_letter_code
_entity_poly.pdbx_strand_id
1 'polypeptide(L)' 'MGEELLKEYVAENGTTRTFCLNCGSSLGFRCKGEPSERIELAISTFDADIPVKIDARIYTGNKANWCELDPNLPTFVEGR' A
#
# COMPACT_ATOMS: atom_id res chain seq x y z
N MET A 1 -21.25 6.56 -3.82
CA MET A 1 -21.77 5.18 -3.87
C MET A 1 -20.56 4.26 -3.99
N GLY A 2 -20.45 3.24 -3.16
CA GLY A 2 -19.25 2.38 -3.07
C GLY A 2 -18.65 2.28 -1.67
N GLU A 3 -19.10 3.10 -0.72
CA GLU A 3 -18.66 3.03 0.69
C GLU A 3 -19.10 1.71 1.34
N GLU A 4 -20.28 1.21 0.97
CA GLU A 4 -20.83 -0.07 1.40
C GLU A 4 -19.99 -1.28 0.97
N LEU A 5 -19.15 -1.10 -0.05
CA LEU A 5 -18.24 -2.12 -0.57
C LEU A 5 -16.86 -2.05 0.09
N LEU A 6 -16.58 -1.05 0.93
CA LEU A 6 -15.33 -0.94 1.66
C LEU A 6 -15.34 -1.84 2.90
N LYS A 7 -14.23 -2.55 3.09
CA LYS A 7 -13.95 -3.31 4.32
C LYS A 7 -12.61 -2.92 4.89
N GLU A 8 -12.55 -2.89 6.22
CA GLU A 8 -11.34 -2.65 6.97
C GLU A 8 -10.89 -3.91 7.70
N TYR A 9 -9.58 -4.14 7.74
CA TYR A 9 -8.94 -5.16 8.56
C TYR A 9 -7.84 -4.51 9.40
N VAL A 10 -7.86 -4.76 10.71
CA VAL A 10 -6.84 -4.30 11.65
C VAL A 10 -5.90 -5.45 11.96
N ALA A 11 -4.64 -5.31 11.56
CA ALA A 11 -3.60 -6.29 11.87
C ALA A 11 -3.17 -6.19 13.34
N GLU A 12 -2.50 -7.22 13.85
CA GLU A 12 -2.04 -7.28 15.25
C GLU A 12 -1.08 -6.13 15.63
N ASN A 13 -0.33 -5.62 14.65
CA ASN A 13 0.51 -4.43 14.82
C ASN A 13 -0.28 -3.11 14.89
N GLY A 14 -1.62 -3.17 14.78
CA GLY A 14 -2.54 -2.04 14.83
C GLY A 14 -2.68 -1.24 13.54
N THR A 15 -2.06 -1.70 12.45
CA THR A 15 -2.25 -1.08 11.13
C THR A 15 -3.61 -1.48 10.55
N THR A 16 -4.29 -0.52 9.93
CA THR A 16 -5.60 -0.75 9.29
C THR A 16 -5.44 -0.76 7.77
N ARG A 17 -6.00 -1.79 7.12
CA ARG A 17 -6.04 -1.93 5.67
C ARG A 17 -7.48 -1.81 5.19
N THR A 18 -7.71 -0.95 4.20
CA THR A 18 -9.01 -0.79 3.53
C THR A 18 -8.96 -1.41 2.15
N PHE A 19 -9.95 -2.24 1.81
CA PHE A 19 -10.02 -2.94 0.54
C PHE A 19 -11.47 -3.06 0.04
N CYS A 20 -11.63 -3.30 -1.26
CA CYS A 20 -12.93 -3.53 -1.88
C CYS A 20 -13.39 -4.97 -1.63
N LEU A 21 -14.61 -5.15 -1.12
CA LEU A 21 -15.21 -6.46 -0.88
C LEU A 21 -15.44 -7.27 -2.16
N ASN A 22 -15.69 -6.60 -3.28
CA ASN A 22 -16.07 -7.27 -4.53
C ASN A 22 -14.85 -7.81 -5.30
N CYS A 23 -13.77 -7.03 -5.40
CA CYS A 23 -12.59 -7.38 -6.19
C CYS A 23 -11.33 -7.67 -5.35
N GLY A 24 -11.34 -7.38 -4.04
CA GLY A 24 -10.19 -7.58 -3.16
C GLY A 24 -9.06 -6.57 -3.33
N SER A 25 -9.21 -5.56 -4.18
CA SER A 25 -8.19 -4.52 -4.38
C SER A 25 -7.90 -3.78 -3.08
N SER A 26 -6.61 -3.65 -2.74
CA SER A 26 -6.15 -2.80 -1.63
C SER A 26 -6.28 -1.34 -2.03
N LEU A 27 -6.99 -0.55 -1.21
CA LEU A 27 -7.31 0.84 -1.53
C LEU A 27 -6.58 1.82 -0.60
N GLY A 28 -6.52 1.50 0.69
CA GLY A 28 -5.94 2.39 1.69
C GLY A 28 -5.25 1.69 2.83
N PHE A 29 -4.31 2.38 3.44
CA PHE A 29 -3.55 1.93 4.59
C PHE A 29 -3.44 3.05 5.63
N ARG A 30 -3.57 2.70 6.91
CA ARG A 30 -3.45 3.64 8.02
C ARG A 30 -2.60 3.03 9.15
N CYS A 31 -1.59 3.76 9.57
CA CYS A 31 -0.75 3.39 10.71
C CYS A 31 -1.51 3.48 12.03
N LYS A 32 -1.08 2.68 13.02
CA LYS A 32 -1.66 2.68 14.35
C LYS A 32 -1.50 4.07 14.98
N GLY A 33 -2.61 4.68 15.40
CA GLY A 33 -2.61 5.97 16.11
C GLY A 33 -2.55 7.20 15.23
N GLU A 34 -2.47 7.06 13.90
CA GLU A 34 -2.61 8.20 12.99
C GLU A 34 -4.07 8.66 12.93
N PRO A 35 -4.33 9.98 12.82
CA PRO A 35 -5.67 10.53 12.66
C PRO A 35 -6.31 10.02 11.35
N SER A 36 -7.64 10.00 11.28
CA SER A 36 -8.39 9.53 10.10
C SER A 36 -8.07 10.33 8.82
N GLU A 37 -7.63 11.58 8.96
CA GLU A 37 -7.20 12.46 7.88
C GLU A 37 -5.84 12.07 7.28
N ARG A 38 -5.05 11.25 7.98
CA ARG A 38 -3.78 10.71 7.51
C ARG A 38 -3.95 9.26 7.08
N ILE A 39 -4.12 9.07 5.78
CA ILE A 39 -4.24 7.78 5.14
C ILE A 39 -3.31 7.72 3.94
N GLU A 40 -2.71 6.56 3.74
CA GLU A 40 -1.99 6.22 2.52
C GLU A 40 -2.98 5.60 1.54
N LEU A 41 -2.99 6.08 0.30
CA LEU A 41 -3.81 5.52 -0.77
C LEU A 41 -2.93 4.73 -1.75
N ALA A 42 -3.42 3.59 -2.21
CA ALA A 42 -2.74 2.85 -3.25
C ALA A 42 -2.76 3.66 -4.55
N ILE A 43 -1.59 3.96 -5.12
CA ILE A 43 -1.45 4.71 -6.38
C ILE A 43 -2.26 4.06 -7.52
N SER A 44 -2.46 2.74 -7.48
CA SER A 44 -3.27 1.99 -8.44
C SER A 44 -4.77 2.31 -8.42
N THR A 45 -5.27 3.13 -7.49
CA THR A 45 -6.69 3.53 -7.45
C THR A 45 -7.01 4.72 -8.35
N PHE A 46 -5.99 5.37 -8.91
CA PHE A 46 -6.16 6.54 -9.75
C PHE A 46 -6.09 6.16 -11.23
N ASP A 47 -7.06 6.63 -12.01
CA ASP A 47 -7.11 6.41 -13.46
C ASP A 47 -6.29 7.45 -14.25
N ALA A 48 -5.69 8.42 -13.57
CA ALA A 48 -4.92 9.51 -14.16
C ALA A 48 -3.42 9.33 -13.94
N ASP A 49 -2.62 9.97 -14.79
CA ASP A 49 -1.17 10.02 -14.62
C ASP A 49 -0.81 10.70 -13.30
N ILE A 50 -0.14 9.95 -12.41
CA ILE A 50 0.39 10.49 -11.17
C ILE A 50 1.85 10.86 -11.41
N PRO A 51 2.27 12.13 -11.20
CA PRO A 51 3.63 12.59 -11.46
C PRO A 51 4.60 12.18 -10.34
N VAL A 52 4.55 10.91 -9.92
CA VAL A 52 5.44 10.32 -8.92
C VAL A 52 6.54 9.51 -9.60
N LYS A 53 7.75 9.60 -9.06
CA LYS A 53 8.87 8.74 -9.43
C LYS A 53 9.15 7.80 -8.26
N ILE A 54 9.34 6.52 -8.57
CA ILE A 54 9.75 5.55 -7.56
C ILE A 54 11.12 5.97 -7.04
N ASP A 55 11.24 6.23 -5.74
CA ASP A 55 12.47 6.66 -5.09
C ASP A 55 13.14 5.53 -4.29
N ALA A 56 12.39 4.52 -3.88
CA ALA A 56 12.88 3.37 -3.15
C ALA A 56 11.97 2.14 -3.32
N ARG A 57 12.53 0.96 -3.03
CA ARG A 57 11.79 -0.29 -2.80
C ARG A 57 12.09 -0.80 -1.40
N ILE A 58 11.05 -0.95 -0.59
CA ILE A 58 11.15 -1.42 0.80
C ILE A 58 10.56 -2.82 0.95
N TYR A 59 10.89 -3.49 2.05
CA TYR A 59 10.45 -4.86 2.35
C TYR A 59 10.84 -5.90 1.28
N THR A 60 11.95 -5.69 0.58
CA THR A 60 12.39 -6.60 -0.49
C THR A 60 12.85 -7.96 0.03
N GLY A 61 13.06 -8.12 1.34
CA GLY A 61 13.25 -9.43 1.97
C GLY A 61 12.04 -10.36 1.83
N ASN A 62 10.84 -9.79 1.67
CA ASN A 62 9.59 -10.53 1.45
C ASN A 62 9.18 -10.61 -0.03
N LYS A 63 10.06 -10.22 -0.96
CA LYS A 63 9.74 -10.27 -2.40
C LYS A 63 9.56 -11.72 -2.86
N ALA A 64 8.68 -11.94 -3.82
CA ALA A 64 8.61 -13.23 -4.49
C ALA A 64 9.93 -13.55 -5.21
N ASN A 65 10.25 -14.84 -5.34
CA ASN A 65 11.48 -15.29 -6.01
C ASN A 65 11.57 -14.82 -7.47
N TRP A 66 10.43 -14.73 -8.16
CA TRP A 66 10.32 -14.24 -9.55
C TRP A 66 10.31 -12.71 -9.69
N CYS A 67 10.28 -11.95 -8.60
CA CYS A 67 10.29 -10.49 -8.65
C CYS A 67 11.73 -9.98 -8.83
N GLU A 68 12.01 -9.42 -10.01
CA GLU A 68 13.28 -8.77 -10.33
C GLU A 68 13.28 -7.32 -9.85
N LEU A 69 14.41 -6.87 -9.28
CA LEU A 69 14.58 -5.51 -8.79
C LEU A 69 15.48 -4.74 -9.75
N ASP A 70 15.02 -3.56 -10.20
CA ASP A 70 15.87 -2.61 -10.91
C ASP A 70 17.08 -2.22 -10.02
N PRO A 71 18.32 -2.45 -10.49
CA PRO A 71 19.54 -2.17 -9.73
C PRO A 71 19.79 -0.67 -9.53
N ASN A 72 19.12 0.21 -10.27
CA ASN A 72 19.32 1.66 -10.19
C ASN A 72 18.47 2.33 -9.10
N LEU A 73 17.60 1.58 -8.41
CA LEU A 73 16.75 2.11 -7.36
C LEU A 73 17.20 1.64 -5.97
N PRO A 74 17.25 2.54 -4.97
CA PRO A 74 17.48 2.18 -3.58
C PRO A 74 16.56 1.03 -3.15
N THR A 75 17.16 -0.01 -2.57
CA THR A 75 16.47 -1.23 -2.19
C THR A 75 16.76 -1.53 -0.72
N PHE A 76 15.71 -1.74 0.06
CA PHE A 76 15.77 -2.01 1.49
C PHE A 76 15.06 -3.33 1.79
N VAL A 77 15.74 -4.20 2.54
CA VAL A 77 15.21 -5.52 2.93
C VAL A 77 13.99 -5.41 3.84
N GLU A 78 13.91 -4.32 4.61
CA GLU A 78 12.82 -3.95 5.50
C GLU A 78 12.41 -2.48 5.23
N GLY A 79 11.55 -1.89 6.07
CA GLY A 79 11.11 -0.49 5.92
C GLY A 79 12.26 0.53 5.86
N ARG A 80 11.97 1.75 5.41
CA ARG A 80 12.91 2.88 5.38
C ARG A 80 12.96 3.60 6.72
#